data_AF-A0A7L5BET3-F1
#
_entry.id   AF-A0A7L5BET3-F1
#
_cell.length_a   1.000
_cell.length_b   1.000
_cell.length_c   1.000
_cell.angle_alpha   90.00
_cell.angle_beta   90.00
_cell.angle_gamma   90.00
#
_symmetry.space_group_name_H-M   'P 1'
#
loop_
_entity.id
_entity.type
_entity.pdbx_description
1 polymer ?
#
loop_
_entity_poly.entity_id
_entity_poly.type
_entity_poly.pdbx_seq_one_letter_code
_entity_poly.pdbx_strand_id
1 'polypeptide(L)'
;MRLPLAIPAFLAAMSTPVLAQTATDEGGVSLSSGGGSTIKQLLSSGFEIKASVPNGSKFIVFMQKDKAAYACEFVTVARSRCETLN
;
A
#
# COMPACT_ATOMS: atom_id res chain seq x y z
N MET A 1 -37.13 -19.55 47.75
CA MET A 1 -35.78 -20.01 48.19
C MET A 1 -34.78 -18.93 47.85
N ARG A 2 -33.92 -18.57 48.81
CA ARG A 2 -32.91 -17.50 48.74
C ARG A 2 -31.52 -18.17 48.70
N LEU A 3 -30.54 -17.46 48.07
CA LEU A 3 -29.07 -17.62 48.11
C LEU A 3 -28.40 -18.67 47.17
N PRO A 4 -27.08 -18.61 46.88
CA PRO A 4 -26.07 -17.52 46.71
C PRO A 4 -25.41 -17.55 45.31
N LEU A 5 -25.00 -16.45 44.65
CA LEU A 5 -23.72 -15.72 44.77
C LEU A 5 -22.45 -16.61 44.85
N ALA A 6 -21.76 -16.79 43.72
CA ALA A 6 -20.33 -17.13 43.69
C ALA A 6 -19.67 -16.51 42.46
N ILE A 7 -18.93 -15.43 42.71
CA ILE A 7 -18.03 -14.75 41.78
C ILE A 7 -16.66 -15.44 41.92
N PRO A 8 -16.05 -15.97 40.85
CA PRO A 8 -14.61 -16.11 40.81
C PRO A 8 -14.04 -14.89 40.09
N ALA A 9 -13.44 -14.00 40.88
CA ALA A 9 -12.52 -12.99 40.40
C ALA A 9 -11.27 -13.70 39.88
N PHE A 10 -11.16 -13.84 38.55
CA PHE A 10 -9.91 -14.25 37.91
C PHE A 10 -9.06 -12.99 37.69
N LEU A 11 -8.19 -12.72 38.65
CA LEU A 11 -7.09 -11.78 38.51
C LEU A 11 -5.92 -12.43 37.77
N ALA A 12 -5.17 -11.60 37.05
CA ALA A 12 -3.87 -11.84 36.41
C ALA A 12 -3.93 -12.57 35.05
N ALA A 13 -3.21 -12.16 33.99
CA ALA A 13 -2.08 -11.25 33.90
C ALA A 13 -2.08 -10.52 32.54
N MET A 14 -1.49 -9.33 32.55
CA MET A 14 -1.18 -8.55 31.36
C MET A 14 -0.15 -9.30 30.50
N SER A 15 -0.43 -9.47 29.22
CA SER A 15 0.60 -9.73 28.21
C SER A 15 0.16 -9.14 26.88
N THR A 16 0.57 -7.90 26.64
CA THR A 16 0.57 -7.26 25.33
C THR A 16 1.73 -7.82 24.51
N PRO A 17 1.51 -8.58 23.41
CA PRO A 17 2.53 -8.68 22.38
C PRO A 17 2.50 -7.37 21.59
N VAL A 18 3.37 -6.43 21.94
CA VAL A 18 3.74 -5.33 21.04
C VAL A 18 4.60 -5.97 19.95
N LEU A 19 4.05 -6.14 18.75
CA LEU A 19 4.83 -6.59 17.60
C LEU A 19 5.52 -5.35 17.01
N ALA A 20 6.65 -4.98 17.60
CA ALA A 20 7.50 -3.93 17.11
C ALA A 20 8.64 -4.52 16.28
N GLN A 21 8.74 -4.02 15.05
CA GLN A 21 9.91 -3.97 14.17
C GLN A 21 10.34 -5.28 13.50
N THR A 22 10.02 -5.36 12.21
CA THR A 22 10.99 -4.95 11.19
C THR A 22 10.20 -4.35 10.04
N ALA A 23 10.11 -3.02 10.02
CA ALA A 23 10.05 -2.34 8.73
C ALA A 23 11.36 -2.70 8.04
N THR A 24 11.32 -3.73 7.21
CA THR A 24 12.32 -3.90 6.17
C THR A 24 12.18 -2.64 5.33
N ASP A 25 13.08 -1.70 5.59
CA ASP A 25 13.59 -0.76 4.61
C ASP A 25 14.13 -1.63 3.46
N GLU A 26 13.21 -2.14 2.63
CA GLU A 26 13.55 -2.67 1.32
C GLU A 26 13.99 -1.43 0.55
N GLY A 27 15.30 -1.23 0.63
CA GLY A 27 16.07 -0.23 -0.07
C GLY A 27 15.48 -0.01 -1.44
N GLY A 28 15.24 1.27 -1.72
CA GLY A 28 14.58 1.72 -2.92
C GLY A 28 15.06 0.99 -4.15
N VAL A 29 14.20 0.13 -4.69
CA VAL A 29 14.27 -0.27 -6.09
C VAL A 29 13.79 0.88 -6.98
N SER A 30 14.33 2.08 -6.78
CA SER A 30 14.32 3.15 -7.79
C SER A 30 15.51 2.92 -8.70
N LEU A 31 15.47 1.83 -9.46
CA LEU A 31 16.35 1.66 -10.62
C LEU A 31 15.77 2.51 -11.74
N SER A 32 16.06 3.81 -11.60
CA SER A 32 15.86 4.85 -12.60
C SER A 32 16.45 4.37 -13.91
N SER A 33 15.58 4.05 -14.86
CA SER A 33 15.98 3.93 -16.26
C SER A 33 14.81 4.45 -17.08
N GLY A 34 14.91 5.71 -17.48
CA GLY A 34 14.07 6.37 -18.47
C GLY A 34 12.90 7.18 -17.91
N GLY A 35 13.20 8.45 -17.62
CA GLY A 35 12.37 9.64 -17.88
C GLY A 35 11.00 9.80 -17.22
N GLY A 36 10.30 8.73 -16.85
CA GLY A 36 8.95 8.77 -16.29
C GLY A 36 8.93 8.53 -14.78
N SER A 37 7.94 9.12 -14.11
CA SER A 37 7.66 8.81 -12.70
C SER A 37 7.29 7.33 -12.52
N THR A 38 7.48 6.80 -11.33
CA THR A 38 7.02 5.44 -10.96
C THR A 38 5.71 5.52 -10.20
N ILE A 39 4.94 4.42 -10.16
CA ILE A 39 3.69 4.33 -9.38
C ILE A 39 3.97 4.67 -7.91
N LYS A 40 5.07 4.13 -7.34
CA LYS A 40 5.49 4.43 -5.96
C LYS A 40 5.69 5.94 -5.74
N GLN A 41 6.39 6.60 -6.66
CA GLN A 41 6.65 8.04 -6.56
C GLN A 41 5.37 8.87 -6.68
N LEU A 42 4.45 8.48 -7.56
CA LEU A 42 3.16 9.15 -7.71
C LEU A 42 2.28 8.97 -6.46
N LEU A 43 2.22 7.75 -5.90
CA LEU A 43 1.50 7.49 -4.64
C LEU A 43 2.07 8.34 -3.49
N SER A 44 3.39 8.37 -3.32
CA SER A 44 4.04 9.22 -2.31
C SER A 44 3.80 10.72 -2.54
N SER A 45 3.53 11.13 -3.78
CA SER A 45 3.18 12.51 -4.13
C SER A 45 1.68 12.82 -3.97
N GLY A 46 0.87 11.84 -3.53
CA GLY A 46 -0.56 11.98 -3.29
C GLY A 46 -1.45 11.73 -4.52
N PHE A 47 -0.93 11.09 -5.56
CA PHE A 47 -1.78 10.56 -6.63
C PHE A 47 -2.47 9.29 -6.16
N GLU A 48 -3.73 9.14 -6.56
CA GLU A 48 -4.53 7.96 -6.23
C GLU A 48 -4.74 7.11 -7.46
N ILE A 49 -4.77 5.78 -7.27
CA ILE A 49 -5.17 4.86 -8.33
C ILE A 49 -6.68 4.98 -8.50
N LYS A 50 -7.13 5.42 -9.67
CA LYS A 50 -8.54 5.54 -10.02
C LYS A 50 -9.07 4.31 -10.74
N ALA A 51 -8.22 3.64 -11.52
CA ALA A 51 -8.57 2.42 -12.23
C ALA A 51 -7.34 1.58 -12.55
N SER A 52 -7.54 0.28 -12.77
CA SER A 52 -6.56 -0.61 -13.36
C SER A 52 -7.24 -1.45 -14.44
N VAL A 53 -6.69 -1.45 -15.64
CA VAL A 53 -7.28 -2.16 -16.79
C VAL A 53 -6.27 -3.17 -17.32
N PRO A 54 -6.66 -4.45 -17.50
CA PRO A 54 -5.81 -5.42 -18.18
C PRO A 54 -5.65 -5.05 -19.66
N ASN A 55 -4.42 -5.11 -20.17
CA ASN A 55 -4.07 -4.87 -21.56
C ASN A 55 -3.12 -5.99 -22.03
N GLY A 56 -3.70 -7.05 -22.61
CA GLY A 56 -2.95 -8.26 -22.94
C GLY A 56 -2.36 -8.92 -21.70
N SER A 57 -1.03 -9.04 -21.65
CA SER A 57 -0.29 -9.57 -20.49
C SER A 57 0.14 -8.50 -19.48
N LYS A 58 -0.28 -7.24 -19.70
CA LYS A 58 0.09 -6.08 -18.90
C LYS A 58 -1.12 -5.51 -18.17
N PHE A 59 -0.84 -4.69 -17.16
CA PHE A 59 -1.85 -3.89 -16.47
C PHE A 59 -1.51 -2.42 -16.63
N ILE A 60 -2.50 -1.64 -17.06
CA ILE A 60 -2.42 -0.19 -17.12
C ILE A 60 -3.16 0.36 -15.91
N VAL A 61 -2.44 1.10 -15.07
CA VAL A 61 -2.95 1.72 -13.86
C VAL A 61 -3.13 3.21 -14.11
N PHE A 62 -4.36 3.69 -14.01
CA PHE A 62 -4.68 5.10 -14.15
C PHE A 62 -4.63 5.75 -12.77
N MET A 63 -3.80 6.78 -12.65
CA MET A 63 -3.59 7.54 -11.44
C MET A 63 -4.06 8.98 -11.65
N GLN A 64 -4.63 9.60 -10.62
CA GLN A 64 -5.08 10.99 -10.70
C GLN A 64 -4.84 11.72 -9.39
N LYS A 65 -4.50 13.00 -9.51
CA LYS A 65 -4.49 13.99 -8.43
C LYS A 65 -4.98 15.32 -8.99
N ASP A 66 -6.04 15.86 -8.44
CA ASP A 66 -6.67 17.09 -8.93
C ASP A 66 -7.01 17.01 -10.43
N LYS A 67 -6.36 17.83 -11.27
CA LYS A 67 -6.49 17.83 -12.74
C LYS A 67 -5.38 17.06 -13.45
N ALA A 68 -4.38 16.55 -12.73
CA ALA A 68 -3.28 15.79 -13.31
C ALA A 68 -3.62 14.30 -13.32
N ALA A 69 -3.42 13.65 -14.47
CA ALA A 69 -3.63 12.22 -14.63
C ALA A 69 -2.37 11.56 -15.19
N TYR A 70 -2.14 10.32 -14.80
CA TYR A 70 -1.04 9.48 -15.26
C TYR A 70 -1.56 8.09 -15.65
N ALA A 71 -0.99 7.51 -16.69
CA ALA A 71 -1.13 6.09 -17.00
C ALA A 71 0.20 5.41 -16.70
N CYS A 72 0.15 4.36 -15.88
CA CYS A 72 1.32 3.60 -15.50
C CYS A 72 1.22 2.14 -15.95
N GLU A 73 2.28 1.64 -16.57
CA GLU A 73 2.43 0.20 -16.88
C GLU A 73 3.46 -0.43 -15.97
N PHE A 74 3.18 -1.64 -15.46
CA PHE A 74 4.20 -2.49 -14.86
C PHE A 74 5.04 -3.18 -15.93
N VAL A 75 6.28 -2.69 -16.11
CA VAL A 75 7.28 -3.35 -16.99
C VAL A 75 7.70 -4.70 -16.38
N THR A 76 7.87 -4.72 -15.06
CA THR A 76 8.07 -5.93 -14.23
C THR A 76 7.29 -5.78 -12.93
N VAL A 77 7.20 -6.83 -12.11
CA VAL A 77 6.50 -6.77 -10.80
C VAL A 77 6.99 -5.61 -9.92
N ALA A 78 8.29 -5.28 -9.97
CA ALA A 78 8.90 -4.23 -9.17
C ALA A 78 9.21 -2.93 -9.93
N ARG A 79 8.96 -2.88 -11.25
CA ARG A 79 9.26 -1.69 -12.07
C ARG A 79 8.04 -1.23 -12.84
N SER A 80 7.73 0.05 -12.71
CA SER A 80 6.64 0.72 -13.42
C SER A 80 7.16 1.88 -14.26
N ARG A 81 6.51 2.15 -15.40
CA ARG A 81 6.69 3.35 -16.22
C ARG A 81 5.39 4.13 -16.17
N CYS A 82 5.42 5.40 -15.79
CA CYS A 82 4.25 6.26 -15.83
C CYS A 82 4.42 7.39 -16.82
N GLU A 83 3.36 7.67 -17.56
CA GLU A 83 3.27 8.74 -18.53
C GLU A 83 2.09 9.65 -18.18
N THR A 84 2.25 10.95 -18.40
CA THR A 84 1.19 11.92 -18.11
C THR A 84 0.10 11.83 -19.17
N LEU A 85 -1.15 11.84 -18.74
CA LEU A 85 -2.33 11.99 -19.60
C LEU A 85 -2.70 13.47 -19.52
N ASN A 86 -2.28 14.25 -20.53
CA ASN A 86 -2.54 15.69 -20.62
C ASN A 86 -3.77 15.97 -21.45
#